data_AF-A0A7X3HEB4-F1
#
_entry.id   AF-A0A7X3HEB4-F1
#
_cell.length_a   1.000
_cell.length_b   1.000
_cell.length_c   1.000
_cell.angle_alpha   90.00
_cell.angle_beta   90.00
_cell.angle_gamma   90.00
#
_symmetry.space_group_name_H-M   'P 1'
#
loop_
_entity.id
_entity.type
_entity.pdbx_description
1 polymer ?
#
loop_
_entity_poly.entity_id
_entity_poly.type
_entity_poly.pdbx_seq_one_letter_code
_entity_poly.pdbx_strand_id
1 'polypeptide(L)'
;SPVSTGTGEIYWGEPGTNGQHAFFQLIHQGTKLIPADFIGFARPKQDLPTATGEGSMHDLLMSNFFAQTKVLAFGKTAEEIAAEGVPSELVAHKVMPGNRPTTTILAEELTPAVLGA
;
A
#
# COMPACT_ATOMS: atom_id res chain seq x y z
N SER A 1 40.18 -4.16 3.92
CA SER A 1 39.63 -4.23 5.28
C SER A 1 38.18 -4.68 5.22
N PRO A 2 37.63 -5.31 6.28
CA PRO A 2 36.20 -5.65 6.34
C PRO A 2 35.30 -4.40 6.22
N VAL A 3 34.08 -4.56 5.71
CA VAL A 3 33.08 -3.48 5.66
C VAL A 3 32.50 -3.21 7.06
N SER A 4 32.10 -1.97 7.31
CA SER A 4 31.62 -1.50 8.64
C SER A 4 30.20 -0.92 8.61
N THR A 5 29.48 -1.06 7.50
CA THR A 5 28.12 -0.53 7.30
C THR A 5 27.21 -1.57 6.65
N GLY A 6 25.90 -1.35 6.75
CA GLY A 6 24.91 -2.14 6.02
C GLY A 6 25.12 -2.04 4.51
N THR A 7 24.89 -3.13 3.80
CA THR A 7 25.10 -3.22 2.34
C THR A 7 23.81 -3.60 1.61
N GLY A 8 23.40 -4.86 1.67
CA GLY A 8 22.17 -5.34 1.04
C GLY A 8 20.98 -5.38 2.01
N GLU A 9 19.83 -4.90 1.55
CA GLU A 9 18.56 -4.97 2.27
C GLU A 9 17.89 -6.34 2.13
N ILE A 10 16.92 -6.60 3.02
CA ILE A 10 16.02 -7.74 2.89
C ILE A 10 14.85 -7.32 2.01
N TYR A 11 14.71 -7.95 0.85
CA TYR A 11 13.56 -7.81 -0.03
C TYR A 11 12.52 -8.89 0.25
N TRP A 12 11.26 -8.47 0.41
CA TRP A 12 10.13 -9.34 0.64
C TRP A 12 8.82 -8.64 0.21
N GLY A 13 7.80 -9.41 -0.13
CA GLY A 13 6.52 -8.86 -0.58
C GLY A 13 5.54 -9.94 -1.08
N GLU A 14 4.32 -9.51 -1.38
CA GLU A 14 3.22 -10.32 -1.93
C GLU A 14 2.40 -9.43 -2.89
N PRO A 15 1.71 -9.99 -3.89
CA PRO A 15 0.83 -9.22 -4.76
C PRO A 15 -0.28 -8.48 -3.99
N GLY A 16 -0.67 -7.31 -4.48
CA GLY A 16 -1.89 -6.64 -4.03
C GLY A 16 -3.13 -7.38 -4.56
N THR A 17 -4.20 -7.55 -3.78
CA THR A 17 -4.43 -7.06 -2.40
C THR A 17 -4.02 -8.04 -1.31
N ASN A 18 -3.49 -9.22 -1.63
CA ASN A 18 -3.15 -10.28 -0.66
C ASN A 18 -2.25 -9.78 0.48
N GLY A 19 -1.16 -9.08 0.15
CA GLY A 19 -0.24 -8.51 1.15
C GLY A 19 -0.92 -7.53 2.11
N GLN A 20 -1.98 -6.84 1.66
CA GLN A 20 -2.76 -5.90 2.47
C GLN A 20 -3.47 -6.60 3.63
N HIS A 21 -3.83 -7.87 3.45
CA HIS A 21 -4.50 -8.69 4.46
C HIS A 21 -3.55 -9.58 5.27
N ALA A 22 -2.24 -9.54 4.99
CA ALA A 22 -1.24 -10.35 5.66
C ALA A 22 -0.36 -9.54 6.62
N PHE A 23 0.28 -8.47 6.14
CA PHE A 23 1.35 -7.77 6.88
C PHE A 23 1.27 -6.24 6.83
N PHE A 24 0.29 -5.66 6.13
CA PHE A 24 0.14 -4.20 6.08
C PHE A 24 -0.19 -3.58 7.43
N GLN A 25 -0.73 -4.34 8.39
CA GLN A 25 -0.83 -3.89 9.79
C GLN A 25 0.55 -3.48 10.35
N LEU A 26 1.56 -4.33 10.13
CA LEU A 26 2.93 -4.05 10.55
C LEU A 26 3.50 -2.87 9.76
N ILE A 27 3.24 -2.80 8.45
CA ILE A 27 3.73 -1.69 7.64
C ILE A 27 3.10 -0.36 8.10
N HIS A 28 1.82 -0.29 8.45
CA HIS A 28 1.13 0.96 8.84
C HIS A 28 1.42 1.42 10.28
N GLN A 29 1.36 0.51 11.25
CA GLN A 29 1.43 0.85 12.68
C GLN A 29 2.62 0.21 13.41
N GLY A 30 3.40 -0.64 12.74
CA GLY A 30 4.58 -1.25 13.33
C GLY A 30 5.72 -0.26 13.56
N THR A 31 6.70 -0.66 14.36
CA THR A 31 7.81 0.20 14.79
C THR A 31 8.99 0.21 13.80
N LYS A 32 8.91 -0.55 12.71
CA LYS A 32 9.95 -0.63 11.69
C LYS A 32 9.61 0.30 10.52
N LEU A 33 10.61 1.05 10.07
CA LEU A 33 10.56 1.75 8.80
C LEU A 33 10.83 0.73 7.70
N ILE A 34 9.83 0.49 6.86
CA ILE A 34 9.90 -0.43 5.72
C ILE A 34 9.49 0.38 4.49
N PRO A 35 10.46 0.90 3.70
CA PRO A 35 10.17 1.48 2.41
C PRO A 35 9.49 0.44 1.51
N ALA A 36 8.51 0.86 0.71
CA ALA A 36 7.76 -0.06 -0.15
C ALA A 36 7.62 0.46 -1.58
N ASP A 37 7.86 -0.42 -2.55
CA ASP A 37 7.63 -0.14 -3.95
C ASP A 37 6.27 -0.72 -4.38
N PHE A 38 5.40 0.15 -4.84
CA PHE A 38 4.08 -0.19 -5.35
C PHE A 38 4.14 -0.22 -6.87
N ILE A 39 3.94 -1.41 -7.44
CA ILE A 39 3.94 -1.64 -8.90
C ILE A 39 2.51 -1.93 -9.35
N GLY A 40 2.00 -1.14 -10.29
CA GLY A 40 0.63 -1.25 -10.79
C GLY A 40 0.54 -1.05 -12.31
N PHE A 41 -0.59 -1.45 -12.88
CA PHE A 41 -0.89 -1.32 -14.32
C PHE A 41 -2.21 -0.59 -14.51
N ALA A 42 -2.25 0.42 -15.38
CA ALA A 42 -3.47 1.20 -15.62
C ALA A 42 -4.56 0.38 -16.31
N ARG A 43 -4.17 -0.53 -17.21
CA ARG A 43 -5.07 -1.40 -17.97
C ARG A 43 -4.94 -2.86 -17.51
N PRO A 44 -6.07 -3.54 -17.22
CA PRO A 44 -6.04 -4.95 -16.91
C PRO A 44 -5.84 -5.81 -18.17
N LYS A 45 -5.32 -7.03 -17.99
CA LYS A 45 -5.37 -8.07 -19.05
C LYS A 45 -6.76 -8.63 -19.26
N GLN A 46 -7.51 -8.77 -18.17
CA GLN A 46 -8.88 -9.21 -18.13
C GLN A 46 -9.58 -8.42 -17.04
N ASP A 47 -10.78 -7.94 -17.32
CA ASP A 47 -11.59 -7.22 -16.36
C ASP A 47 -12.91 -7.95 -16.13
N LEU A 48 -13.43 -7.79 -14.92
CA LEU A 48 -14.68 -8.39 -14.48
C LEU A 48 -15.56 -7.30 -13.87
N PRO A 49 -16.89 -7.37 -14.02
CA PRO A 49 -17.79 -6.50 -13.31
C PRO A 49 -17.66 -6.73 -11.80
N THR A 50 -17.99 -5.71 -11.01
CA THR A 50 -18.01 -5.84 -9.55
C THR A 50 -19.17 -6.75 -9.09
N ALA A 51 -19.30 -6.95 -7.78
CA ALA A 51 -20.37 -7.77 -7.20
C ALA A 51 -21.79 -7.28 -7.55
N THR A 52 -21.97 -6.01 -7.94
CA THR A 52 -23.27 -5.47 -8.40
C THR A 52 -23.57 -5.79 -9.85
N GLY A 53 -22.63 -6.36 -10.60
CA GLY A 53 -22.73 -6.56 -12.05
C GLY A 53 -22.33 -5.33 -12.88
N GLU A 54 -21.97 -4.22 -12.23
CA GLU A 54 -21.53 -2.97 -12.88
C GLU A 54 -20.11 -2.59 -12.44
N GLY A 55 -19.45 -1.70 -13.20
CA GLY A 55 -18.10 -1.22 -12.89
C GLY A 55 -16.97 -2.19 -13.24
N SER A 56 -15.81 -1.98 -12.64
CA SER A 56 -14.56 -2.72 -12.92
C SER A 56 -13.93 -3.26 -11.63
N MET A 57 -13.60 -4.55 -11.62
CA MET A 57 -12.79 -5.16 -10.56
C MET A 57 -11.36 -4.63 -10.57
N HIS A 58 -10.83 -4.27 -11.75
CA HIS A 58 -9.52 -3.61 -11.85
C HIS A 58 -9.52 -2.23 -11.19
N ASP A 59 -10.60 -1.46 -11.35
CA ASP A 59 -10.73 -0.18 -10.64
C ASP A 59 -10.75 -0.36 -9.12
N LEU A 60 -11.37 -1.43 -8.61
CA LEU A 60 -11.30 -1.76 -7.18
C LEU A 60 -9.87 -2.10 -6.74
N LEU A 61 -9.12 -2.87 -7.52
CA LEU A 61 -7.71 -3.14 -7.27
C LEU A 61 -6.89 -1.85 -7.23
N MET A 62 -7.04 -0.98 -8.24
CA MET A 62 -6.30 0.27 -8.36
C MET A 62 -6.71 1.30 -7.29
N SER A 63 -7.96 1.28 -6.83
CA SER A 63 -8.40 2.11 -5.70
C SER A 63 -7.59 1.81 -4.44
N ASN A 64 -7.34 0.52 -4.16
CA ASN A 64 -6.50 0.11 -3.04
C ASN A 64 -5.03 0.52 -3.28
N PHE A 65 -4.53 0.35 -4.50
CA PHE A 65 -3.16 0.75 -4.87
C PHE A 65 -2.88 2.22 -4.52
N PHE A 66 -3.72 3.15 -4.96
CA PHE A 66 -3.55 4.58 -4.68
C PHE A 66 -3.86 4.96 -3.23
N ALA A 67 -4.86 4.32 -2.61
CA ALA A 67 -5.21 4.59 -1.22
C ALA A 67 -4.07 4.19 -0.26
N GLN A 68 -3.45 3.04 -0.48
CA GLN A 68 -2.40 2.52 0.41
C GLN A 68 -1.16 3.42 0.42
N THR A 69 -0.68 3.87 -0.75
CA THR A 69 0.47 4.77 -0.83
C THR A 69 0.19 6.12 -0.16
N LYS A 70 -1.03 6.65 -0.33
CA LYS A 70 -1.48 7.88 0.35
C LYS A 70 -1.50 7.72 1.87
N VAL A 71 -2.09 6.64 2.38
CA VAL A 71 -2.21 6.42 3.83
C VAL A 71 -0.83 6.19 4.45
N LEU A 72 0.09 5.52 3.77
CA LEU A 72 1.47 5.35 4.25
C LEU A 72 2.21 6.69 4.34
N ALA A 73 2.01 7.59 3.37
CA ALA A 73 2.64 8.90 3.36
C ALA A 73 2.08 9.82 4.46
N PHE A 74 0.76 9.96 4.54
CA PHE A 74 0.12 10.99 5.37
C PHE A 74 -0.44 10.49 6.69
N GLY A 75 -0.69 9.19 6.80
CA GLY A 75 -1.29 8.62 8.00
C GLY A 75 -2.68 9.17 8.28
N LYS A 76 -3.03 9.17 9.57
CA LYS A 76 -4.27 9.71 10.13
C LYS A 76 -4.05 10.00 11.61
N THR A 77 -4.26 11.26 11.99
CA THR A 77 -3.99 11.81 13.32
C THR A 77 -5.06 11.43 14.34
N ALA A 78 -4.74 11.58 15.63
CA ALA A 78 -5.70 11.31 16.71
C ALA A 78 -6.92 12.25 16.64
N GLU A 79 -6.70 13.51 16.25
CA GLU A 79 -7.73 14.52 16.08
C GLU A 79 -8.69 14.16 14.94
N GLU A 80 -8.17 13.75 13.78
CA GLU A 80 -8.98 13.29 12.65
C GLU A 80 -9.81 12.06 13.01
N ILE A 81 -9.24 11.12 13.76
CA ILE A 81 -9.94 9.91 14.22
C ILE A 81 -11.03 10.24 15.23
N ALA A 82 -10.76 11.12 16.19
CA ALA A 82 -11.74 11.55 17.17
C ALA A 82 -12.90 12.31 16.49
N ALA A 83 -12.62 13.11 15.47
CA ALA A 83 -13.62 13.84 14.69
C ALA A 83 -14.59 12.91 13.93
N GLU A 84 -14.20 11.65 13.66
CA GLU A 84 -15.07 10.63 13.07
C GLU A 84 -16.02 9.95 14.08
N GLY A 85 -16.02 10.42 15.33
CA GLY A 85 -16.86 9.86 16.39
C GLY A 85 -16.33 8.56 16.97
N VAL A 86 -15.03 8.27 16.81
CA VAL A 86 -14.39 7.12 17.46
C VAL A 86 -14.33 7.36 18.98
N PRO A 87 -14.76 6.39 19.81
CA PRO A 87 -14.63 6.49 21.26
C PRO A 87 -13.20 6.79 21.70
N SER A 88 -13.04 7.68 22.67
CA SER A 88 -11.74 8.23 23.10
C SER A 88 -10.70 7.15 23.45
N GLU A 89 -11.14 6.06 24.07
CA GLU A 89 -10.36 4.91 24.48
C GLU A 89 -9.83 4.08 23.29
N LEU A 90 -10.45 4.22 22.11
CA LEU A 90 -10.06 3.54 20.88
C LEU A 90 -9.21 4.40 19.95
N VAL A 91 -9.14 5.71 20.17
CA VAL A 91 -8.46 6.66 19.26
C VAL A 91 -7.00 6.26 19.07
N ALA A 92 -6.27 6.03 20.16
CA ALA A 92 -4.84 5.70 20.11
C ALA A 92 -4.54 4.44 19.29
N HIS A 93 -5.45 3.47 19.27
CA HIS A 93 -5.28 2.21 18.53
C HIS A 93 -5.53 2.36 17.02
N LYS A 94 -6.18 3.45 16.59
CA LYS A 94 -6.49 3.71 15.18
C LYS A 94 -5.56 4.72 14.53
N VAL A 95 -4.69 5.39 15.32
CA VAL A 95 -3.71 6.35 14.79
C VAL A 95 -2.82 5.65 13.77
N MET A 96 -2.67 6.28 12.60
CA MET A 96 -1.71 5.87 11.58
C MET A 96 -0.64 6.96 11.52
N PRO A 97 0.61 6.71 11.93
CA PRO A 97 1.61 7.76 12.07
C PRO A 97 2.06 8.41 10.76
N GLY A 98 1.81 7.78 9.61
CA GLY A 98 2.29 8.25 8.31
C GLY A 98 3.81 8.28 8.23
N ASN A 99 4.34 9.11 7.32
CA ASN A 99 5.78 9.25 7.05
C ASN A 99 6.49 7.92 6.75
N ARG A 100 5.80 7.05 5.99
CA ARG A 100 6.33 5.76 5.53
C ARG A 100 6.56 5.85 4.02
N PRO A 101 7.83 5.85 3.57
CA PRO A 101 8.16 6.17 2.18
C PRO A 101 7.69 5.08 1.24
N THR A 102 7.14 5.48 0.11
CA THR A 102 6.76 4.57 -0.98
C THR A 102 7.21 5.11 -2.32
N THR A 103 7.58 4.21 -3.23
CA THR A 103 7.70 4.51 -4.67
C THR A 103 6.45 4.00 -5.37
N THR A 104 5.88 4.78 -6.29
CA THR A 104 4.77 4.32 -7.13
C THR A 104 5.25 4.19 -8.57
N ILE A 105 5.26 2.95 -9.08
CA ILE A 105 5.57 2.63 -10.47
C ILE A 105 4.28 2.20 -11.14
N LEU A 106 3.75 3.06 -12.01
CA LEU A 106 2.52 2.79 -12.76
C LEU A 106 2.84 2.68 -14.24
N ALA A 107 2.70 1.49 -14.80
CA ALA A 107 2.81 1.25 -16.24
C ALA A 107 1.42 1.22 -16.90
N GLU A 108 1.35 1.36 -18.22
CA GLU A 108 0.07 1.37 -18.93
C GLU A 108 -0.61 -0.01 -18.90
N GLU A 109 0.09 -1.07 -19.29
CA GLU A 109 -0.43 -2.44 -19.32
C GLU A 109 0.73 -3.43 -19.13
N LEU A 110 0.49 -4.57 -18.47
CA LEU A 110 1.51 -5.61 -18.32
C LEU A 110 1.78 -6.32 -19.66
N THR A 111 2.72 -5.84 -20.45
CA THR A 111 3.18 -6.50 -21.67
C THR A 111 4.56 -7.14 -21.46
N PRO A 112 5.01 -8.08 -22.32
CA PRO A 112 6.36 -8.63 -22.21
C PRO A 112 7.46 -7.54 -22.24
N ALA A 113 7.24 -6.46 -23.00
CA ALA A 113 8.16 -5.33 -23.05
C ALA A 113 8.17 -4.54 -21.72
N VAL A 114 7.00 -4.27 -21.14
CA VAL A 114 6.89 -3.59 -19.83
C VAL A 114 7.46 -4.45 -18.70
N LEU A 115 7.33 -5.77 -18.77
CA LEU A 115 7.96 -6.69 -17.81
C LEU A 115 9.49 -6.68 -17.90
N GLY A 116 10.05 -6.42 -19.08
CA GLY A 116 11.50 -6.40 -19.31
C GLY A 116 12.18 -5.05 -19.13
N ALA A 117 11.43 -3.98 -18.85
CA ALA A 117 11.92 -2.61 -18.66
C ALA A 117 12.38 -2.39 -17.22
#